data_AF-A0A2C1LNI2-F1
#
_entry.id   AF-A0A2C1LNI2-F1
#
_cell.length_a   1.000
_cell.length_b   1.000
_cell.length_c   1.000
_cell.angle_alpha   90.00
_cell.angle_beta   90.00
_cell.angle_gamma   90.00
#
_symmetry.space_group_name_H-M   'P 1'
#
loop_
_entity.id
_entity.type
_entity.pdbx_description
1 polymer ?
#
loop_
_entity_poly.entity_id
_entity_poly.type
_entity_poly.pdbx_seq_one_letter_code
_entity_poly.pdbx_strand_id
1 'polypeptide(L)'
;MPTYVLYGKEAYLLEDKVKGIIQEFTNNTKEDLNVVEFDMEEETIQTAINEAEEYSFFGGKKIVITRNANFLTSDNNKEVNHDVNYILSFLEKKMEDSVLILIVNQEKLDQRKKVVKELKKKAIIFEAKTLNQAETATWILKYANNKNIQISNESVQELIVSVGCDLRCLKNEVDKLYAYSNGGKEITMDAIATVTVKSLEQAIFNLSEYLLSQDTNKAIELFNELILKKHNPIQILATLIYKFDMLFKIKVLQNCTKDKELIGILGCHPYVLQKSKEQIKGFNLSKDDLGNILCILTEADNNMKMGKDSYLTMEISITKISDVLRTSLII
;
A
#
# COMPACT_ATOMS: atom_id res chain seq x y z
N MET A 1 11.51 -5.26 -28.46
CA MET A 1 11.79 -3.81 -28.53
C MET A 1 10.87 -3.18 -27.54
N PRO A 2 11.39 -2.53 -26.50
CA PRO A 2 10.74 -2.75 -25.23
C PRO A 2 9.71 -1.65 -25.00
N THR A 3 8.54 -1.83 -25.60
CA THR A 3 7.32 -1.32 -25.00
C THR A 3 7.08 -2.10 -23.73
N TYR A 4 6.89 -1.40 -22.61
CA TYR A 4 6.49 -1.98 -21.35
C TYR A 4 5.05 -1.60 -21.05
N VAL A 5 4.28 -2.54 -20.52
CA VAL A 5 3.00 -2.23 -19.88
C VAL A 5 3.10 -2.65 -18.44
N LEU A 6 3.13 -1.66 -17.56
CA LEU A 6 3.18 -1.84 -16.11
C LEU A 6 1.78 -1.56 -15.58
N TYR A 7 1.11 -2.56 -15.01
CA TYR A 7 -0.23 -2.37 -14.46
C TYR A 7 -0.38 -2.98 -13.08
N GLY A 8 -1.23 -2.40 -12.25
CA GLY A 8 -1.57 -2.94 -10.94
C GLY A 8 -1.89 -1.87 -9.92
N LYS A 9 -2.12 -2.29 -8.68
CA LYS A 9 -2.44 -1.41 -7.55
C LYS A 9 -1.26 -1.17 -6.62
N GLU A 10 -0.19 -1.96 -6.73
CA GLU A 10 0.99 -1.82 -5.88
C GLU A 10 1.92 -0.73 -6.45
N ALA A 11 1.69 0.51 -6.02
CA ALA A 11 2.39 1.69 -6.54
C ALA A 11 3.92 1.59 -6.39
N TYR A 12 4.39 1.03 -5.27
CA TYR A 12 5.83 0.86 -5.04
C TYR A 12 6.46 -0.03 -6.11
N LEU A 13 5.85 -1.16 -6.46
CA LEU A 13 6.38 -2.08 -7.47
C LEU A 13 6.35 -1.46 -8.87
N LEU A 14 5.35 -0.64 -9.19
CA LEU A 14 5.31 0.11 -10.45
C LEU A 14 6.51 1.07 -10.53
N GLU A 15 6.70 1.91 -9.52
CA GLU A 15 7.80 2.87 -9.49
C GLU A 15 9.18 2.20 -9.48
N ASP A 16 9.37 1.14 -8.70
CA ASP A 16 10.62 0.38 -8.64
C ASP A 16 10.95 -0.23 -10.00
N LYS A 17 9.93 -0.77 -10.68
CA LYS A 17 10.11 -1.32 -12.03
C LYS A 17 10.46 -0.25 -13.06
N VAL A 18 9.81 0.92 -13.01
CA VAL A 18 10.15 2.07 -13.87
C VAL A 18 11.60 2.50 -13.65
N LYS A 19 12.02 2.66 -12.39
CA LYS A 19 13.40 3.03 -12.05
C LYS A 19 14.41 2.02 -12.57
N GLY A 20 14.13 0.72 -12.39
CA GLY A 20 14.99 -0.34 -12.92
C GLY A 20 15.09 -0.32 -14.45
N ILE A 21 13.99 -0.05 -15.15
CA ILE A 21 13.98 0.11 -16.62
C ILE A 21 14.84 1.31 -17.02
N ILE A 22 14.66 2.48 -16.38
CA ILE A 22 15.46 3.67 -16.68
C ILE A 22 16.96 3.36 -16.51
N GLN A 23 17.35 2.76 -15.38
CA GLN A 23 18.75 2.41 -15.10
C GLN A 23 19.35 1.41 -16.10
N GLU A 24 18.56 0.44 -16.57
CA GLU A 24 18.99 -0.53 -17.60
C GLU A 24 19.31 0.16 -18.93
N PHE A 25 18.58 1.22 -19.27
CA PHE A 25 18.73 1.92 -20.56
C PHE A 25 19.70 3.12 -20.52
N THR A 26 19.95 3.72 -19.36
CA THR A 26 20.86 4.88 -19.22
C THR A 26 22.28 4.52 -18.75
N ASN A 27 22.57 3.23 -18.49
CA ASN A 27 23.88 2.73 -18.07
C ASN A 27 24.53 3.51 -16.89
N ASN A 28 23.74 4.10 -15.99
CA ASN A 28 24.21 4.96 -14.89
C ASN A 28 25.06 6.17 -15.33
N THR A 29 24.99 6.57 -16.60
CA THR A 29 25.55 7.84 -17.07
C THR A 29 24.56 8.98 -16.78
N LYS A 30 24.99 10.25 -16.85
CA LYS A 30 24.11 11.43 -16.71
C LYS A 30 23.15 11.60 -17.92
N GLU A 31 22.55 10.51 -18.38
CA GLU A 31 21.60 10.41 -19.50
C GLU A 31 20.13 10.54 -19.06
N ASP A 32 19.86 11.01 -17.82
CA ASP A 32 18.51 11.39 -17.35
C ASP A 32 17.83 12.43 -18.26
N LEU A 33 18.59 13.07 -19.16
CA LEU A 33 18.14 14.07 -20.13
C LEU A 33 17.22 13.52 -21.24
N ASN A 34 17.09 12.19 -21.38
CA ASN A 34 16.28 11.56 -22.43
C ASN A 34 14.97 10.93 -21.92
N VAL A 35 14.58 11.21 -20.67
CA VAL A 35 13.31 10.71 -20.09
C VAL A 35 12.25 11.79 -20.20
N VAL A 36 11.12 11.46 -20.84
CA VAL A 36 9.94 12.33 -20.96
C VAL A 36 8.74 11.61 -20.37
N GLU A 37 7.96 12.31 -19.55
CA GLU A 37 6.80 11.76 -18.86
C GLU A 37 5.54 12.54 -19.24
N PHE A 38 4.47 11.82 -19.53
CA PHE A 38 3.16 12.35 -19.92
C PHE A 38 2.08 11.80 -18.98
N ASP A 39 1.13 12.64 -18.57
CA ASP A 39 -0.08 12.18 -17.88
C ASP A 39 -1.21 11.99 -18.89
N MET A 40 -1.73 10.78 -19.02
CA MET A 40 -2.81 10.48 -19.97
C MET A 40 -4.17 11.04 -19.54
N GLU A 41 -4.30 11.59 -18.33
CA GLU A 41 -5.50 12.33 -17.94
C GLU A 41 -5.48 13.79 -18.45
N GLU A 42 -4.31 14.31 -18.84
CA GLU A 42 -4.13 15.70 -19.31
C GLU A 42 -3.70 15.76 -20.80
N GLU A 43 -2.91 14.79 -21.24
CA GLU A 43 -2.27 14.78 -22.55
C GLU A 43 -2.66 13.55 -23.38
N THR A 44 -2.64 13.70 -24.70
CA THR A 44 -3.03 12.61 -25.60
C THR A 44 -1.92 11.58 -25.80
N ILE A 45 -2.29 10.33 -26.07
CA ILE A 45 -1.30 9.28 -26.36
C ILE A 45 -0.56 9.55 -27.68
N GLN A 46 -1.22 10.25 -28.61
CA GLN A 46 -0.66 10.67 -29.89
C GLN A 46 0.58 11.55 -29.66
N THR A 47 0.51 12.49 -28.71
CA THR A 47 1.64 13.34 -28.32
C THR A 47 2.81 12.50 -27.81
N ALA A 48 2.56 11.60 -26.86
CA ALA A 48 3.60 10.75 -26.29
C ALA A 48 4.23 9.80 -27.33
N ILE A 49 3.45 9.24 -28.25
CA ILE A 49 3.98 8.39 -29.32
C ILE A 49 4.81 9.21 -30.31
N ASN A 50 4.36 10.40 -30.69
CA ASN A 50 5.15 11.29 -31.55
C ASN A 50 6.49 11.62 -30.89
N GLU A 51 6.49 11.96 -29.60
CA GLU A 51 7.71 12.19 -28.82
C GLU A 51 8.62 10.94 -28.84
N ALA A 52 8.05 9.75 -28.69
CA ALA A 52 8.79 8.49 -28.73
C ALA A 52 9.36 8.18 -30.13
N GLU A 53 8.76 8.71 -31.19
CA GLU A 53 9.22 8.57 -32.57
C GLU A 53 10.26 9.61 -32.98
N GLU A 54 10.36 10.71 -32.25
CA GLU A 54 11.40 11.71 -32.45
C GLU A 54 12.76 11.21 -31.97
N TYR A 55 13.79 11.47 -32.76
CA TYR A 55 15.18 11.17 -32.39
C TYR A 55 15.59 11.95 -31.14
N SER A 56 16.38 11.31 -30.27
CA SER A 56 16.98 12.04 -29.14
C SER A 56 17.97 13.10 -29.64
N PHE A 57 17.78 14.34 -29.18
CA PHE A 57 18.70 15.45 -29.47
C PHE A 57 20.10 15.25 -28.87
N PHE A 58 20.22 14.49 -27.78
CA PHE A 58 21.47 14.27 -27.06
C PHE A 58 22.16 12.94 -27.43
N GLY A 59 21.56 12.18 -28.37
CA GLY A 59 21.96 10.80 -28.64
C GLY A 59 21.54 9.84 -27.53
N GLY A 60 21.66 8.53 -27.77
CA GLY A 60 21.24 7.50 -26.82
C GLY A 60 19.74 7.17 -26.92
N LYS A 61 19.27 6.34 -25.98
CA LYS A 61 17.88 5.85 -25.99
C LYS A 61 16.94 6.86 -25.35
N LYS A 62 15.84 7.16 -26.04
CA LYS A 62 14.74 7.99 -25.53
C LYS A 62 13.77 7.13 -24.72
N ILE A 63 13.39 7.57 -23.54
CA ILE A 63 12.44 6.87 -22.68
C ILE A 63 11.20 7.74 -22.53
N VAL A 64 10.07 7.27 -23.05
CA VAL A 64 8.77 7.93 -22.91
C VAL A 64 7.92 7.14 -21.94
N ILE A 65 7.47 7.81 -20.87
CA ILE A 65 6.64 7.26 -19.81
C ILE A 65 5.26 7.88 -19.91
N THR A 66 4.21 7.06 -19.93
CA THR A 66 2.83 7.55 -19.86
C THR A 66 2.19 7.06 -18.57
N ARG A 67 1.78 7.98 -17.71
CA ARG A 67 1.02 7.70 -16.49
C ARG A 67 -0.47 7.63 -16.79
N ASN A 68 -1.22 6.97 -15.91
CA ASN A 68 -2.68 6.92 -15.94
C ASN A 68 -3.27 6.50 -17.30
N ALA A 69 -2.66 5.52 -17.98
CA ALA A 69 -3.13 5.01 -19.28
C ALA A 69 -4.43 4.19 -19.16
N ASN A 70 -5.45 4.77 -18.54
CA ASN A 70 -6.74 4.17 -18.17
C ASN A 70 -7.56 3.77 -19.41
N PHE A 71 -7.25 4.32 -20.58
CA PHE A 71 -7.78 3.88 -21.87
C PHE A 71 -7.42 2.42 -22.23
N LEU A 72 -6.48 1.79 -21.52
CA LEU A 72 -6.20 0.35 -21.62
C LEU A 72 -7.12 -0.53 -20.74
N THR A 73 -7.96 0.09 -19.91
CA THR A 73 -8.86 -0.58 -18.96
C THR A 73 -10.32 -0.46 -19.40
N SER A 74 -11.23 -1.11 -18.68
CA SER A 74 -12.67 -0.96 -18.90
C SER A 74 -13.20 0.38 -18.39
N ASP A 75 -12.49 1.00 -17.45
CA ASP A 75 -12.81 2.26 -16.81
C ASP A 75 -12.04 3.37 -17.54
N ASN A 76 -12.61 3.82 -18.65
CA ASN A 76 -11.98 4.85 -19.47
C ASN A 76 -12.72 6.17 -19.26
N ASN A 77 -12.12 7.09 -18.51
CA ASN A 77 -12.56 8.47 -18.50
C ASN A 77 -12.37 9.06 -19.90
N LYS A 78 -13.45 9.56 -20.49
CA LYS A 78 -13.48 10.05 -21.89
C LYS A 78 -13.06 11.51 -22.02
N GLU A 79 -12.47 12.10 -20.98
CA GLU A 79 -12.11 13.52 -20.97
C GLU A 79 -11.03 13.82 -22.02
N VAL A 80 -10.07 12.90 -22.20
CA VAL A 80 -9.04 12.98 -23.23
C VAL A 80 -9.28 11.92 -24.32
N ASN A 81 -9.22 12.34 -25.59
CA ASN A 81 -9.46 11.45 -26.73
C ASN A 81 -8.15 10.80 -27.23
N HIS A 82 -7.84 9.62 -26.70
CA HIS A 82 -6.67 8.84 -27.09
C HIS A 82 -6.91 8.02 -28.36
N ASP A 83 -6.16 8.29 -29.43
CA ASP A 83 -6.12 7.45 -30.62
C ASP A 83 -5.11 6.31 -30.44
N VAL A 84 -5.61 5.16 -29.99
CA VAL A 84 -4.80 3.96 -29.75
C VAL A 84 -4.16 3.37 -31.01
N ASN A 85 -4.54 3.81 -32.22
CA ASN A 85 -3.89 3.36 -33.45
C ASN A 85 -2.43 3.83 -33.55
N TYR A 86 -2.07 4.93 -32.87
CA TYR A 86 -0.68 5.38 -32.76
C TYR A 86 0.19 4.34 -32.04
N ILE A 87 -0.29 3.78 -30.91
CA ILE A 87 0.40 2.67 -30.23
C ILE A 87 0.57 1.47 -31.18
N LEU A 88 -0.50 1.09 -31.88
CA LEU A 88 -0.45 -0.06 -32.79
C LEU A 88 0.58 0.14 -33.90
N SER A 89 0.65 1.35 -34.46
CA SER A 89 1.59 1.72 -35.51
C SER A 89 3.03 1.74 -34.99
N PHE A 90 3.23 2.31 -33.80
CA PHE A 90 4.53 2.33 -33.13
C PHE A 90 5.07 0.91 -32.88
N LEU A 91 4.22 -0.02 -32.46
CA LEU A 91 4.60 -1.43 -32.26
C LEU A 91 5.04 -2.15 -33.56
N GLU A 92 4.67 -1.66 -34.74
CA GLU A 92 5.14 -2.22 -36.03
C GLU A 92 6.47 -1.61 -36.48
N LYS A 93 6.73 -0.32 -36.18
CA LYS A 93 7.89 0.44 -36.68
C LYS A 93 9.24 -0.06 -36.17
N LYS A 94 9.28 -0.77 -35.04
CA LYS A 94 10.51 -1.35 -34.48
C LYS A 94 11.65 -0.31 -34.37
N MET A 95 11.46 0.69 -33.50
CA MET A 95 12.50 1.69 -33.21
C MET A 95 13.49 1.24 -32.12
N GLU A 96 14.77 1.10 -32.46
CA GLU A 96 15.79 0.56 -31.54
C GLU A 96 16.23 1.55 -30.45
N ASP A 97 16.06 2.85 -30.72
CA ASP A 97 16.51 3.95 -29.86
C ASP A 97 15.38 4.54 -28.98
N SER A 98 14.24 3.85 -28.87
CA SER A 98 13.08 4.35 -28.11
C SER A 98 12.46 3.27 -27.22
N VAL A 99 12.13 3.68 -25.99
CA VAL A 99 11.49 2.85 -24.96
C VAL A 99 10.18 3.52 -24.56
N LEU A 100 9.07 2.80 -24.69
CA LEU A 100 7.74 3.27 -24.31
C LEU A 100 7.28 2.53 -23.06
N ILE A 101 6.94 3.24 -21.99
CA ILE A 101 6.43 2.66 -20.74
C ILE A 101 5.01 3.14 -20.50
N LEU A 102 4.04 2.24 -20.63
CA LEU A 102 2.62 2.49 -20.37
C LEU A 102 2.29 2.06 -18.94
N ILE A 103 1.91 3.00 -18.07
CA ILE A 103 1.60 2.75 -16.66
C ILE A 103 0.11 2.86 -16.42
N VAL A 104 -0.46 1.83 -15.80
CA VAL A 104 -1.89 1.71 -15.51
C VAL A 104 -2.10 1.38 -14.03
N ASN A 105 -2.68 2.30 -13.27
CA ASN A 105 -2.92 2.15 -11.83
C ASN A 105 -4.18 1.32 -11.53
N GLN A 106 -4.41 0.24 -12.28
CA GLN A 106 -5.59 -0.62 -12.18
C GLN A 106 -5.20 -2.10 -12.21
N GLU A 107 -5.98 -2.94 -11.52
CA GLU A 107 -5.71 -4.38 -11.40
C GLU A 107 -5.75 -5.13 -12.74
N LYS A 108 -6.53 -4.65 -13.71
CA LYS A 108 -6.81 -5.39 -14.93
C LYS A 108 -6.84 -4.49 -16.15
N LEU A 109 -6.19 -4.98 -17.21
CA LEU A 109 -6.33 -4.47 -18.57
C LEU A 109 -7.59 -5.07 -19.23
N ASP A 110 -8.27 -4.31 -20.08
CA ASP A 110 -9.44 -4.81 -20.83
C ASP A 110 -8.98 -5.66 -22.02
N GLN A 111 -8.99 -6.97 -21.83
CA GLN A 111 -8.55 -7.95 -22.83
C GLN A 111 -9.42 -7.98 -24.10
N ARG A 112 -10.58 -7.33 -24.11
CA ARG A 112 -11.43 -7.23 -25.30
C ARG A 112 -10.88 -6.21 -26.30
N LYS A 113 -10.16 -5.18 -25.82
CA LYS A 113 -9.60 -4.12 -26.67
C LYS A 113 -8.48 -4.65 -27.56
N LYS A 114 -8.51 -4.30 -28.85
CA LYS A 114 -7.50 -4.70 -29.85
C LYS A 114 -6.09 -4.29 -29.42
N VAL A 115 -5.92 -3.05 -28.94
CA VAL A 115 -4.63 -2.53 -28.48
C VAL A 115 -4.03 -3.36 -27.32
N VAL A 116 -4.85 -3.79 -26.36
CA VAL A 116 -4.39 -4.63 -25.24
C VAL A 116 -3.94 -6.02 -25.74
N LYS A 117 -4.67 -6.61 -26.71
CA LYS A 117 -4.28 -7.90 -27.30
C LYS A 117 -2.93 -7.80 -28.03
N GLU A 118 -2.70 -6.72 -28.76
CA GLU A 118 -1.43 -6.52 -29.47
C GLU A 118 -0.28 -6.18 -28.52
N LEU A 119 -0.51 -5.34 -27.51
CA LEU A 119 0.47 -5.09 -26.44
C LEU A 119 0.88 -6.39 -25.74
N LYS A 120 -0.05 -7.27 -25.40
CA LYS A 120 0.29 -8.58 -24.79
C LYS A 120 1.16 -9.48 -25.67
N LYS A 121 1.13 -9.31 -27.00
CA LYS A 121 1.96 -10.08 -27.94
C LYS A 121 3.35 -9.47 -28.13
N LYS A 122 3.45 -8.14 -28.09
CA LYS A 122 4.64 -7.40 -28.55
C LYS A 122 5.39 -6.64 -27.45
N ALA A 123 4.70 -6.29 -26.36
CA ALA A 123 5.24 -5.56 -25.22
C ALA A 123 5.62 -6.50 -24.07
N ILE A 124 6.50 -6.03 -23.20
CA ILE A 124 6.85 -6.67 -21.93
C ILE A 124 5.79 -6.27 -20.90
N ILE A 125 5.08 -7.26 -20.37
CA ILE A 125 4.00 -7.03 -19.42
C ILE A 125 4.49 -7.27 -18.00
N PHE A 126 4.24 -6.32 -17.10
CA PHE A 126 4.53 -6.44 -15.68
C PHE A 126 3.28 -6.13 -14.85
N GLU A 127 2.92 -7.05 -13.96
CA GLU A 127 1.79 -6.90 -13.05
C GLU A 127 2.30 -6.57 -11.63
N ALA A 128 2.06 -5.34 -11.20
CA ALA A 128 2.26 -4.87 -9.84
C ALA A 128 1.02 -5.17 -8.98
N LYS A 129 0.74 -6.46 -8.78
CA LYS A 129 -0.36 -6.88 -7.90
C LYS A 129 -0.04 -6.54 -6.45
N THR A 130 -1.07 -6.19 -5.68
CA THR A 130 -0.98 -6.11 -4.21
C THR A 130 -0.61 -7.49 -3.67
N LEU A 131 0.41 -7.55 -2.84
CA LEU A 131 0.95 -8.81 -2.32
C LEU A 131 0.18 -9.24 -1.07
N ASN A 132 -0.10 -10.52 -0.89
CA ASN A 132 -0.54 -10.99 0.44
C ASN A 132 0.66 -11.08 1.41
N GLN A 133 0.42 -11.48 2.66
CA GLN A 133 1.49 -11.58 3.67
C GLN A 133 2.64 -12.52 3.26
N ALA A 134 2.33 -13.69 2.73
CA ALA A 134 3.34 -14.67 2.31
C ALA A 134 4.15 -14.18 1.10
N GLU A 135 3.46 -13.52 0.16
CA GLU A 135 4.09 -12.88 -0.99
C GLU A 135 4.96 -11.69 -0.57
N THR A 136 4.52 -10.90 0.40
CA THR A 136 5.28 -9.79 1.00
C THR A 136 6.56 -10.32 1.66
N ALA A 137 6.46 -11.40 2.44
CA ALA A 137 7.62 -12.03 3.05
C ALA A 137 8.62 -12.53 1.99
N THR A 138 8.12 -13.20 0.96
CA THR A 138 8.94 -13.66 -0.18
C THR A 138 9.60 -12.48 -0.89
N TRP A 139 8.89 -11.36 -1.04
CA TRP A 139 9.42 -10.16 -1.66
C TRP A 139 10.55 -9.54 -0.84
N ILE A 140 10.39 -9.41 0.49
CA ILE A 140 11.44 -8.91 1.40
C ILE A 140 12.69 -9.81 1.33
N LEU A 141 12.52 -11.13 1.35
CA LEU A 141 13.63 -12.07 1.25
C LEU A 141 14.43 -11.89 -0.06
N LYS A 142 13.72 -11.74 -1.18
CA LYS A 142 14.35 -11.46 -2.48
C LYS A 142 15.06 -10.12 -2.50
N TYR A 143 14.43 -9.09 -1.93
CA TYR A 143 14.99 -7.75 -1.83
C TYR A 143 16.31 -7.75 -1.04
N ALA A 144 16.28 -8.36 0.16
CA ALA A 144 17.45 -8.51 1.02
C ALA A 144 18.57 -9.28 0.30
N ASN A 145 18.24 -10.42 -0.32
CA ASN A 145 19.21 -11.24 -1.06
C ASN A 145 19.86 -10.49 -2.22
N ASN A 146 19.10 -9.70 -2.99
CA ASN A 146 19.63 -8.88 -4.09
C ASN A 146 20.64 -7.83 -3.60
N LYS A 147 20.54 -7.41 -2.33
CA LYS A 147 21.49 -6.51 -1.67
C LYS A 147 22.57 -7.23 -0.88
N ASN A 148 22.67 -8.57 -0.98
CA ASN A 148 23.57 -9.41 -0.19
C ASN A 148 23.34 -9.29 1.33
N ILE A 149 22.09 -9.07 1.73
CA ILE A 149 21.63 -9.02 3.12
C ILE A 149 21.00 -10.38 3.46
N GLN A 150 21.49 -11.01 4.51
CA GLN A 150 20.93 -12.20 5.15
C GLN A 150 19.86 -11.77 6.15
N ILE A 151 18.69 -12.38 6.05
CA ILE A 151 17.59 -12.18 6.98
C ILE A 151 16.80 -13.49 7.09
N SER A 152 16.48 -13.91 8.31
CA SER A 152 15.70 -15.14 8.52
C SER A 152 14.23 -14.92 8.18
N ASN A 153 13.49 -16.00 7.92
CA ASN A 153 12.05 -15.88 7.64
C ASN A 153 11.29 -15.36 8.87
N GLU A 154 11.70 -15.75 10.08
CA GLU A 154 11.13 -15.28 11.34
C GLU A 154 11.32 -13.76 11.49
N SER A 155 12.51 -13.27 11.17
CA SER A 155 12.85 -11.84 11.18
C SER A 155 12.00 -11.05 10.18
N VAL A 156 11.74 -11.62 9.01
CA VAL A 156 10.83 -11.02 8.02
C VAL A 156 9.38 -10.99 8.52
N GLN A 157 8.90 -12.04 9.19
CA GLN A 157 7.56 -12.02 9.77
C GLN A 157 7.44 -10.96 10.86
N GLU A 158 8.44 -10.82 11.73
CA GLU A 158 8.45 -9.80 12.78
C GLU A 158 8.43 -8.37 12.20
N LEU A 159 9.15 -8.14 11.09
CA LEU A 159 9.09 -6.87 10.36
C LEU A 159 7.70 -6.58 9.82
N ILE A 160 7.04 -7.56 9.20
CA ILE A 160 5.68 -7.40 8.69
C ILE A 160 4.70 -7.11 9.83
N VAL A 161 4.86 -7.78 10.97
CA VAL A 161 4.04 -7.52 12.16
C VAL A 161 4.31 -6.11 12.70
N SER A 162 5.56 -5.65 12.73
CA SER A 162 5.91 -4.35 13.31
C SER A 162 5.55 -3.16 12.42
N VAL A 163 5.74 -3.28 11.11
CA VAL A 163 5.61 -2.17 10.14
C VAL A 163 4.30 -2.25 9.35
N GLY A 164 3.76 -3.45 9.15
CA GLY A 164 2.64 -3.72 8.25
C GLY A 164 3.10 -4.27 6.90
N CYS A 165 2.22 -4.20 5.88
CA CYS A 165 2.48 -4.72 4.54
C CYS A 165 2.83 -3.64 3.50
N ASP A 166 3.05 -2.39 3.91
CA ASP A 166 3.49 -1.34 2.99
C ASP A 166 4.94 -1.63 2.53
N LEU A 167 5.11 -1.95 1.24
CA LEU A 167 6.40 -2.38 0.69
C LEU A 167 7.47 -1.30 0.79
N ARG A 168 7.08 -0.01 0.69
CA ARG A 168 8.02 1.11 0.78
C ARG A 168 8.54 1.23 2.21
N CYS A 169 7.66 1.15 3.20
CA CYS A 169 8.03 1.16 4.62
C CYS A 169 8.89 -0.05 4.97
N LEU A 170 8.49 -1.26 4.55
CA LEU A 170 9.26 -2.49 4.79
C LEU A 170 10.66 -2.42 4.19
N LYS A 171 10.78 -1.96 2.93
CA LYS A 171 12.07 -1.73 2.28
C LYS A 171 12.94 -0.77 3.07
N ASN A 172 12.36 0.36 3.49
CA ASN A 172 13.11 1.37 4.23
C ASN A 172 13.57 0.84 5.60
N GLU A 173 12.75 -0.02 6.22
CA GLU A 173 13.10 -0.66 7.48
C GLU A 173 14.26 -1.66 7.31
N VAL A 174 14.24 -2.48 6.25
CA VAL A 174 15.35 -3.38 5.91
C VAL A 174 16.63 -2.60 5.64
N ASP A 175 16.56 -1.52 4.87
CA ASP A 175 17.73 -0.66 4.59
C ASP A 175 18.29 -0.01 5.86
N LYS A 176 17.42 0.43 6.77
CA LYS A 176 17.81 1.00 8.06
C LYS A 176 18.48 -0.04 8.96
N LEU A 177 17.95 -1.25 9.04
CA LEU A 177 18.52 -2.34 9.82
C LEU A 177 19.89 -2.78 9.28
N TYR A 178 20.03 -2.82 7.96
CA TYR A 178 21.32 -3.08 7.33
C TYR A 178 22.36 -1.96 7.59
N ALA A 179 21.92 -0.70 7.58
CA ALA A 179 22.80 0.40 7.97
C ALA A 179 23.21 0.31 9.46
N TYR A 180 22.27 -0.08 10.33
CA TYR A 180 22.52 -0.27 11.76
C TYR A 180 23.53 -1.39 12.06
N SER A 181 23.51 -2.48 11.28
CA SER A 181 24.49 -3.56 11.43
C SER A 181 25.91 -3.19 10.98
N ASN A 182 26.15 -1.95 10.53
CA ASN A 182 27.45 -1.43 10.09
C ASN A 182 28.13 -2.33 9.04
N GLY A 183 27.34 -2.93 8.14
CA GLY A 183 27.82 -3.88 7.12
C GLY A 183 27.88 -5.34 7.57
N GLY A 184 27.42 -5.65 8.80
CA GLY A 184 27.05 -7.00 9.18
C GLY A 184 26.01 -7.53 8.21
N LYS A 185 26.32 -8.64 7.52
CA LYS A 185 25.45 -9.17 6.47
C LYS A 185 24.11 -9.67 7.00
N GLU A 186 23.94 -9.86 8.30
CA GLU A 186 22.76 -10.46 8.90
C GLU A 186 21.92 -9.45 9.68
N ILE A 187 20.62 -9.40 9.37
CA ILE A 187 19.59 -8.74 10.18
C ILE A 187 19.04 -9.77 11.18
N THR A 188 19.23 -9.50 12.47
CA THR A 188 18.78 -10.37 13.57
C THR A 188 17.46 -9.89 14.18
N MET A 189 16.76 -10.78 14.88
CA MET A 189 15.55 -10.44 15.65
C MET A 189 15.81 -9.36 16.71
N ASP A 190 16.98 -9.38 17.35
CA ASP A 190 17.37 -8.39 18.36
C ASP A 190 17.55 -7.00 17.75
N ALA A 191 18.14 -6.92 16.55
CA ALA A 191 18.26 -5.66 15.81
C ALA A 191 16.89 -5.10 15.44
N ILE A 192 15.96 -5.96 14.98
CA ILE A 192 14.58 -5.56 14.69
C ILE A 192 13.90 -5.02 15.95
N ALA A 193 13.94 -5.76 17.07
CA ALA A 193 13.33 -5.33 18.32
C ALA A 193 13.88 -4.00 18.85
N THR A 194 15.16 -3.72 18.59
CA THR A 194 15.84 -2.51 19.08
C THR A 194 15.62 -1.29 18.18
N VAL A 195 15.61 -1.49 16.85
CA VAL A 195 15.69 -0.38 15.87
C VAL A 195 14.36 -0.12 15.17
N THR A 196 13.50 -1.13 15.09
CA THR A 196 12.22 -1.02 14.40
C THR A 196 11.19 -0.34 15.27
N VAL A 197 10.72 0.80 14.78
CA VAL A 197 9.61 1.53 15.38
C VAL A 197 8.32 0.95 14.81
N LYS A 198 7.44 0.48 15.69
CA LYS A 198 6.12 0.00 15.29
C LYS A 198 5.34 1.13 14.62
N SER A 199 4.66 0.82 13.51
CA SER A 199 3.78 1.79 12.85
C SER A 199 2.64 2.19 13.78
N LEU A 200 2.07 3.39 13.55
CA LEU A 200 0.92 3.84 14.33
C LEU A 200 -0.25 2.87 14.12
N GLU A 201 -0.45 2.39 12.91
CA GLU A 201 -1.46 1.38 12.56
C GLU A 201 -1.29 0.10 13.37
N GLN A 202 -0.06 -0.39 13.52
CA GLN A 202 0.22 -1.57 14.34
C GLN A 202 0.02 -1.28 15.84
N ALA A 203 0.40 -0.11 16.31
CA ALA A 203 0.15 0.27 17.70
C ALA A 203 -1.35 0.37 18.00
N ILE A 204 -2.14 0.94 17.08
CA ILE A 204 -3.60 0.99 17.18
C ILE A 204 -4.22 -0.41 17.07
N PHE A 205 -3.64 -1.30 16.26
CA PHE A 205 -4.04 -2.71 16.25
C PHE A 205 -3.86 -3.34 17.63
N ASN A 206 -2.68 -3.19 18.24
CA ASN A 206 -2.41 -3.71 19.58
C ASN A 206 -3.31 -3.06 20.65
N LEU A 207 -3.55 -1.75 20.54
CA LEU A 207 -4.48 -1.04 21.42
C LEU A 207 -5.89 -1.60 21.31
N SER A 208 -6.36 -1.88 20.08
CA SER A 208 -7.67 -2.51 19.86
C SER A 208 -7.75 -3.90 20.48
N GLU A 209 -6.68 -4.70 20.43
CA GLU A 209 -6.62 -6.02 21.10
C GLU A 209 -6.75 -5.88 22.62
N TYR A 210 -6.05 -4.92 23.24
CA TYR A 210 -6.16 -4.68 24.69
C TYR A 210 -7.54 -4.19 25.09
N LEU A 211 -8.17 -3.33 24.27
CA LEU A 211 -9.55 -2.89 24.50
C LEU A 211 -10.54 -4.07 24.43
N LEU A 212 -10.41 -4.92 23.41
CA LEU A 212 -11.33 -6.06 23.19
C LEU A 212 -11.13 -7.18 24.21
N SER A 213 -9.89 -7.39 24.67
CA SER A 213 -9.56 -8.33 25.76
C SER A 213 -9.84 -7.77 27.16
N GLN A 214 -10.31 -6.52 27.26
CA GLN A 214 -10.60 -5.83 28.52
C GLN A 214 -9.36 -5.66 29.43
N ASP A 215 -8.16 -5.64 28.83
CA ASP A 215 -6.92 -5.32 29.52
C ASP A 215 -6.70 -3.81 29.55
N THR A 216 -7.56 -3.11 30.31
CA THR A 216 -7.59 -1.64 30.39
C THR A 216 -6.25 -1.06 30.83
N ASN A 217 -5.53 -1.76 31.71
CA ASN A 217 -4.21 -1.32 32.18
C ASN A 217 -3.22 -1.27 31.01
N LYS A 218 -3.09 -2.35 30.22
CA LYS A 218 -2.23 -2.35 29.04
C LYS A 218 -2.68 -1.38 27.96
N ALA A 219 -3.99 -1.17 27.81
CA ALA A 219 -4.51 -0.18 26.87
C ALA A 219 -4.07 1.25 27.24
N ILE A 220 -4.17 1.61 28.54
CA ILE A 220 -3.71 2.91 29.04
C ILE A 220 -2.19 3.04 28.94
N GLU A 221 -1.44 2.01 29.32
CA GLU A 221 0.03 2.00 29.19
C GLU A 221 0.49 2.24 27.75
N LEU A 222 -0.10 1.52 26.78
CA LEU A 222 0.22 1.69 25.38
C LEU A 222 -0.20 3.07 24.84
N PHE A 223 -1.37 3.57 25.25
CA PHE A 223 -1.77 4.94 24.90
C PHE A 223 -0.76 5.97 25.40
N ASN A 224 -0.32 5.85 26.66
CA ASN A 224 0.66 6.75 27.25
C ASN A 224 2.02 6.65 26.56
N GLU A 225 2.45 5.46 26.16
CA GLU A 225 3.64 5.26 25.33
C GLU A 225 3.54 6.02 24.00
N LEU A 226 2.38 5.98 23.34
CA LEU A 226 2.16 6.71 22.09
C LEU A 226 2.25 8.23 22.28
N ILE A 227 1.71 8.75 23.39
CA ILE A 227 1.83 10.17 23.74
C ILE A 227 3.27 10.56 24.03
N LEU A 228 4.03 9.72 24.74
CA LEU A 228 5.46 9.93 24.98
C LEU A 228 6.25 9.96 23.67
N LYS A 229 5.88 9.12 22.70
CA LYS A 229 6.40 9.12 21.32
C LYS A 229 5.88 10.29 20.46
N LYS A 230 5.20 11.27 21.04
CA LYS A 230 4.69 12.49 20.40
C LYS A 230 3.62 12.24 19.34
N HIS A 231 2.92 11.10 19.39
CA HIS A 231 1.71 10.95 18.58
C HIS A 231 0.60 11.87 19.11
N ASN A 232 -0.15 12.47 18.19
CA ASN A 232 -1.25 13.36 18.54
C ASN A 232 -2.47 12.53 19.04
N PRO A 233 -3.06 12.82 20.22
CA PRO A 233 -4.24 12.11 20.71
C PRO A 233 -5.41 12.06 19.72
N ILE A 234 -5.63 13.16 18.98
CA ILE A 234 -6.70 13.26 17.96
C ILE A 234 -6.42 12.30 16.81
N GLN A 235 -5.14 12.18 16.40
CA GLN A 235 -4.74 11.23 15.36
C GLN A 235 -4.94 9.79 15.83
N ILE A 236 -4.52 9.47 17.06
CA ILE A 236 -4.73 8.15 17.68
C ILE A 236 -6.22 7.80 17.68
N LEU A 237 -7.07 8.72 18.14
CA LEU A 237 -8.52 8.53 18.17
C LEU A 237 -9.09 8.31 16.75
N ALA A 238 -8.70 9.15 15.79
CA ALA A 238 -9.18 9.02 14.41
C ALA A 238 -8.80 7.66 13.79
N THR A 239 -7.57 7.19 14.02
CA THR A 239 -7.12 5.87 13.55
C THR A 239 -7.86 4.74 14.27
N LEU A 240 -8.18 4.90 15.56
CA LEU A 240 -8.97 3.92 16.32
C LEU A 240 -10.42 3.86 15.83
N ILE A 241 -11.05 5.00 15.55
CA ILE A 241 -12.39 5.09 14.93
C ILE A 241 -12.37 4.36 13.59
N TYR A 242 -11.40 4.66 12.72
CA TYR A 242 -11.25 4.01 11.42
C TYR A 242 -11.12 2.48 11.57
N LYS A 243 -10.32 2.01 12.54
CA LYS A 243 -10.17 0.59 12.83
C LYS A 243 -11.49 -0.07 13.23
N PHE A 244 -12.23 0.49 14.18
CA PHE A 244 -13.52 -0.09 14.61
C PHE A 244 -14.62 0.02 13.55
N ASP A 245 -14.61 1.07 12.73
CA ASP A 245 -15.51 1.22 11.58
C ASP A 245 -15.24 0.14 10.53
N MET A 246 -13.96 -0.16 10.26
CA MET A 246 -13.57 -1.30 9.43
C MET A 246 -14.08 -2.62 10.00
N LEU A 247 -13.91 -2.88 11.30
CA LEU A 247 -14.42 -4.11 11.93
C LEU A 247 -15.95 -4.22 11.79
N PHE A 248 -16.67 -3.11 12.03
CA PHE A 248 -18.12 -3.05 11.87
C PHE A 248 -18.56 -3.36 10.45
N LYS A 249 -17.96 -2.71 9.45
CA LYS A 249 -18.23 -2.96 8.03
C LYS A 249 -17.96 -4.41 7.63
N ILE A 250 -16.84 -4.98 8.09
CA ILE A 250 -16.54 -6.41 7.87
C ILE A 250 -17.64 -7.29 8.48
N LYS A 251 -18.00 -7.06 9.74
CA LYS A 251 -19.03 -7.87 10.43
C LYS A 251 -20.37 -7.84 9.70
N VAL A 252 -20.76 -6.68 9.17
CA VAL A 252 -22.02 -6.50 8.44
C VAL A 252 -21.98 -7.15 7.04
N LEU A 253 -20.87 -7.01 6.31
CA LEU A 253 -20.80 -7.34 4.89
C LEU A 253 -20.25 -8.73 4.59
N GLN A 254 -19.49 -9.34 5.49
CA GLN A 254 -18.72 -10.58 5.23
C GLN A 254 -19.58 -11.78 4.79
N ASN A 255 -20.87 -11.82 5.14
CA ASN A 255 -21.77 -12.92 4.76
C ASN A 255 -22.39 -12.73 3.37
N CYS A 256 -22.35 -11.51 2.83
CA CYS A 256 -22.98 -11.16 1.55
C CYS A 256 -21.96 -10.78 0.47
N THR A 257 -20.69 -10.60 0.84
CA THR A 257 -19.66 -10.01 -0.01
C THR A 257 -18.40 -10.88 0.01
N LYS A 258 -17.78 -11.10 -1.15
CA LYS A 258 -16.51 -11.84 -1.23
C LYS A 258 -15.36 -10.96 -0.74
N ASP A 259 -14.31 -11.59 -0.21
CA ASP A 259 -13.13 -10.89 0.35
C ASP A 259 -12.49 -9.90 -0.62
N LYS A 260 -12.45 -10.26 -1.91
CA LYS A 260 -11.92 -9.37 -2.95
C LYS A 260 -12.72 -8.07 -3.09
N GLU A 261 -14.04 -8.17 -3.07
CA GLU A 261 -14.93 -7.00 -3.16
C GLU A 261 -14.87 -6.18 -1.88
N LEU A 262 -14.79 -6.87 -0.73
CA LEU A 262 -14.67 -6.23 0.58
C LEU A 262 -13.36 -5.45 0.73
N ILE A 263 -12.24 -5.97 0.23
CA ILE A 263 -10.96 -5.24 0.11
C ILE A 263 -11.15 -3.94 -0.67
N GLY A 264 -11.86 -3.99 -1.81
CA GLY A 264 -12.16 -2.82 -2.63
C GLY A 264 -13.01 -1.77 -1.90
N ILE A 265 -14.06 -2.22 -1.19
CA ILE A 265 -14.95 -1.34 -0.41
C ILE A 265 -14.21 -0.67 0.75
N LEU A 266 -13.36 -1.43 1.45
CA LEU A 266 -12.63 -0.95 2.63
C LEU A 266 -11.37 -0.15 2.26
N GLY A 267 -10.89 -0.28 1.01
CA GLY A 267 -9.62 0.32 0.58
C GLY A 267 -8.42 -0.20 1.38
N CYS A 268 -8.48 -1.43 1.90
CA CYS A 268 -7.48 -1.97 2.82
C CYS A 268 -6.66 -3.10 2.19
N HIS A 269 -5.48 -3.37 2.76
CA HIS A 269 -4.62 -4.46 2.31
C HIS A 269 -5.22 -5.84 2.65
N PRO A 270 -5.04 -6.89 1.82
CA PRO A 270 -5.59 -8.24 2.08
C PRO A 270 -5.22 -8.81 3.46
N TYR A 271 -3.99 -8.56 3.93
CA TYR A 271 -3.54 -8.96 5.26
C TYR A 271 -4.34 -8.29 6.39
N VAL A 272 -4.66 -6.99 6.23
CA VAL A 272 -5.43 -6.23 7.22
C VAL A 272 -6.85 -6.77 7.31
N LEU A 273 -7.46 -7.14 6.17
CA LEU A 273 -8.77 -7.81 6.16
C LEU A 273 -8.72 -9.15 6.89
N GLN A 274 -7.72 -9.98 6.58
CA GLN A 274 -7.56 -11.29 7.24
C GLN A 274 -7.42 -11.14 8.76
N LYS A 275 -6.50 -10.29 9.23
CA LYS A 275 -6.29 -10.04 10.65
C LYS A 275 -7.54 -9.50 11.34
N SER A 276 -8.27 -8.62 10.67
CA SER A 276 -9.52 -8.06 11.20
C SER A 276 -10.63 -9.12 11.33
N LYS A 277 -10.73 -10.05 10.36
CA LYS A 277 -11.65 -11.20 10.48
C LYS A 277 -11.25 -12.17 11.60
N GLU A 278 -9.95 -12.44 11.74
CA GLU A 278 -9.41 -13.23 12.86
C GLU A 278 -9.77 -12.61 14.21
N GLN A 279 -9.59 -11.28 14.34
CA GLN A 279 -9.94 -10.52 15.53
C GLN A 279 -11.45 -10.58 15.85
N ILE A 280 -12.32 -10.32 14.85
CA ILE A 280 -13.78 -10.42 15.03
C ILE A 280 -14.19 -11.81 15.52
N LYS A 281 -13.59 -12.86 14.95
CA LYS A 281 -13.88 -14.25 15.33
C LYS A 281 -13.32 -14.58 16.72
N GLY A 282 -12.09 -14.16 17.01
CA GLY A 282 -11.40 -14.44 18.27
C GLY A 282 -12.10 -13.87 19.49
N PHE A 283 -12.65 -12.66 19.38
CA PHE A 283 -13.42 -12.01 20.44
C PHE A 283 -14.94 -12.20 20.33
N ASN A 284 -15.41 -13.01 19.37
CA ASN A 284 -16.84 -13.25 19.12
C ASN A 284 -17.69 -11.96 19.01
N LEU A 285 -17.14 -10.91 18.37
CA LEU A 285 -17.74 -9.57 18.38
C LEU A 285 -19.08 -9.56 17.64
N SER A 286 -20.13 -9.04 18.28
CA SER A 286 -21.41 -8.78 17.62
C SER A 286 -21.40 -7.46 16.84
N LYS A 287 -22.44 -7.24 16.03
CA LYS A 287 -22.63 -5.94 15.35
C LYS A 287 -22.89 -4.83 16.37
N ASP A 288 -23.59 -5.14 17.45
CA ASP A 288 -23.99 -4.17 18.47
C ASP A 288 -22.80 -3.77 19.35
N ASP A 289 -21.90 -4.70 19.69
CA ASP A 289 -20.65 -4.39 20.40
C ASP A 289 -19.81 -3.36 19.63
N LEU A 290 -19.61 -3.62 18.33
CA LEU A 290 -18.85 -2.73 17.45
C LEU A 290 -19.54 -1.38 17.28
N GLY A 291 -20.87 -1.36 17.18
CA GLY A 291 -21.67 -0.13 17.12
C GLY A 291 -21.55 0.71 18.40
N ASN A 292 -21.61 0.08 19.57
CA ASN A 292 -21.47 0.76 20.86
C ASN A 292 -20.08 1.36 21.04
N ILE A 293 -19.02 0.63 20.66
CA ILE A 293 -17.65 1.14 20.68
C ILE A 293 -17.52 2.36 19.77
N LEU A 294 -18.06 2.30 18.55
CA LEU A 294 -18.04 3.41 17.61
C LEU A 294 -18.77 4.65 18.15
N CYS A 295 -19.90 4.47 18.83
CA CYS A 295 -20.60 5.57 19.50
C CYS A 295 -19.72 6.25 20.55
N ILE A 296 -19.04 5.48 21.41
CA ILE A 296 -18.12 6.02 22.44
C ILE A 296 -16.98 6.81 21.78
N LEU A 297 -16.34 6.24 20.76
CA LEU A 297 -15.22 6.88 20.07
C LEU A 297 -15.65 8.14 19.32
N THR A 298 -16.84 8.15 18.74
CA THR A 298 -17.38 9.34 18.06
C THR A 298 -17.78 10.43 19.06
N GLU A 299 -18.29 10.05 20.24
CA GLU A 299 -18.52 10.99 21.36
C GLU A 299 -17.20 11.62 21.81
N ALA A 300 -16.13 10.83 21.89
CA ALA A 300 -14.79 11.29 22.21
C ALA A 300 -14.27 12.32 21.19
N ASP A 301 -14.48 12.07 19.89
CA ASP A 301 -14.07 12.97 18.82
C ASP A 301 -14.78 14.32 18.91
N ASN A 302 -16.10 14.30 19.14
CA ASN A 302 -16.88 15.52 19.38
C ASN A 302 -16.39 16.29 20.62
N ASN A 303 -16.12 15.58 21.72
CA ASN A 303 -15.60 16.17 22.95
C ASN A 303 -14.26 16.88 22.72
N MET A 304 -13.33 16.28 21.98
CA MET A 304 -12.05 16.90 21.62
C MET A 304 -12.24 18.13 20.74
N LYS A 305 -13.12 18.05 19.73
CA LYS A 305 -13.44 19.19 18.84
C LYS A 305 -14.10 20.35 19.57
N MET A 306 -14.81 20.08 20.67
CA MET A 306 -15.39 21.10 21.55
C MET A 306 -14.39 21.69 22.56
N GLY A 307 -13.10 21.34 22.47
CA GLY A 307 -12.04 21.92 23.29
C GLY A 307 -11.86 21.24 24.66
N LYS A 308 -12.45 20.05 24.87
CA LYS A 308 -12.11 19.24 26.06
C LYS A 308 -10.70 18.67 25.92
N ASP A 309 -10.07 18.42 27.07
CA ASP A 309 -8.73 17.85 27.12
C ASP A 309 -8.67 16.50 26.40
N SER A 310 -7.83 16.42 25.37
CA SER A 310 -7.78 15.24 24.49
C SER A 310 -7.17 14.02 25.17
N TYR A 311 -6.26 14.21 26.11
CA TYR A 311 -5.64 13.10 26.83
C TYR A 311 -6.65 12.44 27.77
N LEU A 312 -7.31 13.23 28.62
CA LEU A 312 -8.34 12.76 29.53
C LEU A 312 -9.53 12.15 28.77
N THR A 313 -9.92 12.75 27.65
CA THR A 313 -11.01 12.22 26.81
C THR A 313 -10.69 10.83 26.26
N MET A 314 -9.43 10.53 25.94
CA MET A 314 -9.01 9.19 25.53
C MET A 314 -9.05 8.19 26.68
N GLU A 315 -8.49 8.51 27.85
CA GLU A 315 -8.49 7.61 29.01
C GLU A 315 -9.92 7.24 29.45
N ILE A 316 -10.83 8.22 29.45
CA ILE A 316 -12.26 8.00 29.73
C ILE A 316 -12.87 7.06 28.68
N SER A 317 -12.58 7.28 27.40
CA SER A 317 -13.11 6.43 26.32
C SER A 317 -12.62 4.98 26.42
N ILE A 318 -11.33 4.78 26.73
CA ILE A 318 -10.74 3.45 26.97
C ILE A 318 -11.49 2.74 28.10
N THR A 319 -11.76 3.44 29.20
CA THR A 319 -12.49 2.90 30.35
C THR A 319 -13.94 2.56 30.00
N LYS A 320 -14.66 3.49 29.35
CA LYS A 320 -16.05 3.29 28.89
C LYS A 320 -16.19 2.07 27.98
N ILE A 321 -15.24 1.86 27.06
CA ILE A 321 -15.25 0.70 26.15
C ILE A 321 -15.14 -0.61 26.93
N SER A 322 -14.24 -0.67 27.93
CA SER A 322 -14.10 -1.85 28.77
C SER A 322 -15.39 -2.17 29.54
N ASP A 323 -16.12 -1.17 30.03
CA ASP A 323 -17.35 -1.37 30.80
C ASP A 323 -18.52 -1.88 29.94
N VAL A 324 -18.63 -1.37 28.70
CA VAL A 324 -19.63 -1.86 27.74
C VAL A 324 -19.39 -3.33 27.41
N LEU A 325 -18.15 -3.70 27.12
CA LEU A 325 -17.80 -5.09 26.77
C LEU A 325 -18.00 -6.07 27.94
N ARG A 326 -17.86 -5.63 29.19
CA ARG A 326 -18.23 -6.43 30.37
C ARG A 326 -19.72 -6.72 30.43
N THR A 327 -20.54 -5.74 30.06
CA THR A 327 -22.00 -5.85 30.16
C THR A 327 -22.57 -6.75 29.05
N SER A 328 -22.02 -6.70 27.84
CA SER A 328 -22.44 -7.56 26.71
C SER A 328 -22.18 -9.05 26.91
N LEU A 329 -21.19 -9.44 27.72
CA LEU A 329 -20.82 -10.85 27.96
C LEU A 329 -21.65 -11.53 29.07
N ILE A 330 -22.47 -10.76 29.79
CA ILE A 330 -23.31 -11.25 30.91
C ILE A 330 -24.74 -11.61 30.45
N ILE A 331 -25.10 -11.27 29.21
CA ILE A 331 -26.44 -11.52 28.61
C ILE A 331 -26.38 -12.69 27.64
#